data_AF-W1PT59-F1
#
_entry.id   AF-W1PT59-F1
#
_cell.length_a   1.000
_cell.length_b   1.000
_cell.length_c   1.000
_cell.angle_alpha   90.00
_cell.angle_beta   90.00
_cell.angle_gamma   90.00
#
_symmetry.space_group_name_H-M   'P 1'
#
loop_
_entity.id
_entity.type
_entity.pdbx_description
1 polymer ?
#
loop_
_entity_poly.entity_id
_entity_poly.type
_entity_poly.pdbx_seq_one_letter_code
_entity_poly.pdbx_strand_id
1 'polypeptide(L)'
;MKPGDPRRILYTDMVATKDSSAPEQHGIAPSLILANRTAPISLDDKKREALQKERARRIEEQNKIFAARKLSLVLDIDHTLLHSVKFIEVDQVHDEILRKMEEKDREKPQRHLFRLSHIGMWTKLRPGIWNFLKRASKLYELHLCTMGSEAYATEIAKVLDPRGSLFEGRIISKANKGDPFDRAKRQQKCKDLDGVLGTESAVVIIDDSVHVWPNNKHNLINVERYLYFPYSRHQFGLNGPSLLEVGRDERVEDGTLSSILEVIEKLHQNFFSHCSLNNVDIRDLLASQQQKILRGCKVLFSGIFQADDMNLNLHPFWKTAEQFGAICTNQIDDQVTHVVARLPGTTKVNWALSNGKFVVHPGWLKASSFLYRRVNELDFARIDFAWKE
;
A
#
# COMPACT_ATOMS: atom_id res chain seq x y z
N MET A 1 -3.55 -3.85 -25.25
CA MET A 1 -3.86 -5.07 -24.48
C MET A 1 -4.89 -5.87 -25.24
N LYS A 2 -4.77 -7.21 -25.22
CA LYS A 2 -5.81 -8.09 -25.77
C LYS A 2 -7.12 -7.91 -24.97
N PRO A 3 -8.30 -8.07 -25.57
CA PRO A 3 -9.56 -8.16 -24.84
C PRO A 3 -9.44 -9.19 -23.71
N GLY A 4 -9.64 -8.77 -22.45
CA GLY A 4 -9.62 -9.64 -21.27
C GLY A 4 -8.48 -9.44 -20.26
N ASP A 5 -7.62 -8.42 -20.36
CA ASP A 5 -6.59 -8.17 -19.33
C ASP A 5 -7.23 -7.88 -17.94
N PRO A 6 -6.86 -8.61 -16.86
CA PRO A 6 -7.45 -8.45 -15.53
C PRO A 6 -7.19 -7.06 -14.89
N ARG A 7 -6.22 -6.29 -15.40
CA ARG A 7 -6.04 -4.88 -15.04
C ARG A 7 -7.23 -4.00 -15.44
N ARG A 8 -8.13 -4.49 -16.29
CA ARG A 8 -9.30 -3.74 -16.77
C ARG A 8 -10.46 -3.68 -15.77
N ILE A 9 -10.46 -4.52 -14.73
CA ILE A 9 -11.63 -4.75 -13.85
C ILE A 9 -11.53 -4.01 -12.50
N LEU A 10 -10.38 -3.41 -12.18
CA LEU A 10 -10.13 -2.86 -10.85
C LEU A 10 -10.08 -1.33 -10.77
N TYR A 11 -10.16 -0.62 -11.90
CA TYR A 11 -10.00 0.84 -11.94
C TYR A 11 -11.31 1.61 -12.08
N THR A 12 -12.27 1.37 -11.19
CA THR A 12 -13.45 2.24 -11.00
C THR A 12 -13.48 2.78 -9.57
N ASP A 13 -13.42 4.11 -9.50
CA ASP A 13 -13.86 5.03 -8.45
C ASP A 13 -13.46 4.80 -6.98
N MET A 14 -12.56 5.67 -6.52
CA MET A 14 -12.46 6.11 -5.13
C MET A 14 -12.34 7.63 -5.18
N VAL A 15 -13.40 8.34 -4.77
CA VAL A 15 -13.34 9.76 -4.41
C VAL A 15 -13.43 9.86 -2.89
N ALA A 16 -12.58 10.71 -2.35
CA ALA A 16 -12.39 10.95 -0.92
C ALA A 16 -13.63 11.60 -0.27
N THR A 17 -13.89 11.23 0.98
CA THR A 17 -14.72 12.02 1.89
C THR A 17 -13.84 12.89 2.79
N LYS A 18 -14.30 14.14 2.93
CA LYS A 18 -13.70 15.33 3.54
C LYS A 18 -13.20 15.16 4.99
N ASP A 19 -12.02 15.69 5.27
CA ASP A 19 -11.56 16.05 6.63
C ASP A 19 -12.02 17.48 6.96
N SER A 20 -12.64 17.65 8.13
CA SER A 20 -13.02 18.94 8.70
C SER A 20 -11.97 19.42 9.71
N SER A 21 -11.53 20.66 9.50
CA SER A 21 -10.61 21.47 10.31
C SER A 21 -11.10 21.74 11.74
N ALA A 22 -10.15 21.81 12.68
CA ALA A 22 -10.30 22.55 13.95
C ALA A 22 -9.01 23.35 14.25
N PRO A 23 -9.09 24.51 14.94
CA PRO A 23 -8.04 25.52 14.93
C PRO A 23 -7.08 25.44 16.13
N GLU A 24 -5.85 25.91 15.91
CA GLU A 24 -4.89 26.31 16.94
C GLU A 24 -5.29 27.64 17.60
N GLN A 25 -4.99 27.81 18.88
CA GLN A 25 -4.52 29.11 19.39
C GLN A 25 -3.76 29.02 20.73
N HIS A 26 -2.77 29.90 20.82
CA HIS A 26 -1.74 30.05 21.85
C HIS A 26 -2.21 30.76 23.14
N GLY A 27 -1.41 30.63 24.20
CA GLY A 27 -1.38 31.58 25.32
C GLY A 27 -0.35 31.23 26.40
N ILE A 28 0.75 31.99 26.46
CA ILE A 28 1.80 31.93 27.49
C ILE A 28 1.52 33.00 28.56
N ALA A 29 1.75 32.70 29.84
CA ALA A 29 2.24 33.68 30.82
C ALA A 29 3.00 32.98 31.98
N PRO A 30 4.09 33.56 32.52
CA PRO A 30 4.94 32.93 33.53
C PRO A 30 4.75 33.52 34.94
N SER A 31 5.11 32.74 35.97
CA SER A 31 5.44 33.29 37.29
C SER A 31 6.41 32.37 38.06
N LEU A 32 7.54 32.97 38.48
CA LEU A 32 8.58 32.45 39.38
C LEU A 32 8.11 32.45 40.85
N ILE A 33 8.47 31.44 41.66
CA ILE A 33 9.04 31.57 43.02
C ILE A 33 9.98 30.37 43.33
N LEU A 34 11.08 30.70 44.01
CA LEU A 34 12.29 29.96 44.40
C LEU A 34 12.10 29.03 45.63
N ALA A 35 12.78 27.86 45.67
CA ALA A 35 13.74 27.46 46.75
C ALA A 35 14.04 25.94 46.80
N ASN A 36 15.33 25.65 46.99
CA ASN A 36 16.03 24.36 47.10
C ASN A 36 15.41 23.28 47.99
N ARG A 37 15.51 22.00 47.54
CA ARG A 37 16.34 20.93 48.14
C ARG A 37 16.16 19.58 47.40
N THR A 38 17.28 19.00 46.97
CA THR A 38 17.48 17.60 46.49
C THR A 38 16.40 17.04 45.55
N ALA A 39 16.62 17.19 44.24
CA ALA A 39 15.70 16.70 43.22
C ALA A 39 15.69 15.15 43.15
N PRO A 40 14.54 14.48 43.32
CA PRO A 40 14.35 13.15 42.78
C PRO A 40 14.37 13.25 41.24
N ILE A 41 15.03 12.29 40.58
CA ILE A 41 15.11 12.19 39.12
C ILE A 41 13.73 12.45 38.51
N SER A 42 13.60 13.49 37.68
CA SER A 42 12.31 13.94 37.17
C SER A 42 11.73 12.87 36.23
N LEU A 43 10.39 12.79 36.14
CA LEU A 43 9.69 11.86 35.24
C LEU A 43 10.13 12.04 33.77
N ASP A 44 10.60 13.24 33.40
CA ASP A 44 11.08 13.56 32.06
C ASP A 44 12.49 13.03 31.78
N ASP A 45 13.37 12.99 32.79
CA ASP A 45 14.71 12.40 32.64
C ASP A 45 14.61 10.89 32.40
N LYS A 46 13.73 10.20 33.13
CA LYS A 46 13.47 8.77 32.92
C LYS A 46 12.91 8.47 31.52
N LYS A 47 12.03 9.34 31.00
CA LYS A 47 11.52 9.21 29.62
C LYS A 47 12.62 9.43 28.57
N ARG A 48 13.51 10.40 28.79
CA ARG A 48 14.65 10.66 27.90
C ARG A 48 15.63 9.50 27.89
N GLU A 49 15.96 8.95 29.05
CA GLU A 49 16.81 7.77 29.18
C GLU A 49 16.20 6.54 28.49
N ALA A 50 14.90 6.29 28.70
CA ALA A 50 14.20 5.20 28.03
C ALA A 50 14.22 5.35 26.49
N LEU A 51 14.00 6.57 25.98
CA LEU A 51 14.06 6.87 24.55
C LEU A 51 15.47 6.68 23.98
N GLN A 52 16.51 7.10 24.70
CA GLN A 52 17.90 6.90 24.29
C GLN A 52 18.26 5.40 24.26
N LYS A 53 17.84 4.65 25.28
CA LYS A 53 18.06 3.20 25.34
C LYS A 53 17.37 2.47 24.19
N GLU A 54 16.14 2.84 23.88
CA GLU A 54 15.40 2.26 22.75
C GLU A 54 16.06 2.61 21.40
N ARG A 55 16.53 3.86 21.23
CA ARG A 55 17.29 4.26 20.03
C ARG A 55 18.57 3.44 19.87
N ALA A 56 19.33 3.27 20.96
CA ALA A 56 20.56 2.47 20.95
C ALA A 56 20.27 1.01 20.57
N ARG A 57 19.20 0.42 21.12
CA ARG A 57 18.75 -0.94 20.78
C ARG A 57 18.42 -1.06 19.29
N ARG A 58 17.63 -0.13 18.73
CA ARG A 58 17.27 -0.13 17.31
C ARG A 58 18.49 -0.01 16.39
N ILE A 59 19.49 0.80 16.78
CA ILE A 59 20.75 0.92 16.04
C ILE A 59 21.54 -0.40 16.09
N GLU A 60 21.61 -1.04 17.26
CA GLU A 60 22.30 -2.32 17.39
C GLU A 60 21.64 -3.43 16.54
N GLU A 61 20.31 -3.51 16.57
CA GLU A 61 19.53 -4.42 15.73
C GLU A 61 19.73 -4.12 14.25
N GLN A 62 19.72 -2.83 13.86
CA GLN A 62 20.01 -2.42 12.49
C GLN A 62 21.41 -2.85 12.04
N ASN A 63 22.42 -2.71 12.89
CA ASN A 63 23.78 -3.12 12.55
C ASN A 63 23.87 -4.63 12.31
N LYS A 64 23.13 -5.44 13.07
CA LYS A 64 23.03 -6.90 12.84
C LYS A 64 22.36 -7.20 11.50
N ILE A 65 21.26 -6.51 11.20
CA ILE A 65 20.53 -6.64 9.93
C ILE A 65 21.42 -6.25 8.74
N PHE A 66 22.16 -5.15 8.84
CA PHE A 66 23.11 -4.70 7.81
C PHE A 66 24.30 -5.65 7.64
N ALA A 67 24.81 -6.24 8.73
CA ALA A 67 25.86 -7.25 8.66
C ALA A 67 25.41 -8.50 7.89
N ALA A 68 24.13 -8.86 8.00
CA ALA A 68 23.50 -9.91 7.19
C ALA A 68 23.14 -9.45 5.75
N ARG A 69 23.50 -8.21 5.38
CA ARG A 69 23.10 -7.54 4.13
C ARG A 69 21.59 -7.55 3.91
N LYS A 70 20.82 -7.31 4.98
CA LYS A 70 19.37 -7.22 4.93
C LYS A 70 18.86 -5.82 5.30
N LEU A 71 17.59 -5.59 5.01
CA LEU A 71 16.78 -4.46 5.49
C LEU A 71 15.52 -5.00 6.17
N SER A 72 14.65 -4.15 6.71
CA SER A 72 13.36 -4.60 7.27
C SER A 72 12.23 -4.41 6.27
N LEU A 73 11.38 -5.43 6.08
CA LEU A 73 10.19 -5.36 5.23
C LEU A 73 8.94 -5.67 6.04
N VAL A 74 8.09 -4.67 6.20
CA VAL A 74 6.78 -4.79 6.85
C VAL A 74 5.74 -5.08 5.78
N LEU A 75 5.05 -6.21 5.93
CA LEU A 75 4.05 -6.71 5.01
C LEU A 75 2.69 -6.67 5.68
N ASP A 76 1.76 -5.94 5.08
CA ASP A 76 0.36 -6.13 5.38
C ASP A 76 -0.15 -7.49 4.90
N ILE A 77 -1.21 -7.99 5.53
CA ILE A 77 -1.79 -9.30 5.22
C ILE A 77 -3.00 -9.12 4.28
N ASP A 78 -4.04 -8.45 4.77
CA ASP A 78 -5.39 -8.47 4.21
C ASP A 78 -5.49 -7.51 3.04
N HIS A 79 -5.91 -8.00 1.87
CA HIS A 79 -5.92 -7.28 0.60
C HIS A 79 -4.52 -6.89 0.08
N THR A 80 -3.44 -7.24 0.78
CA THR A 80 -2.06 -7.05 0.30
C THR A 80 -1.46 -8.36 -0.20
N LEU A 81 -1.26 -9.33 0.70
CA LEU A 81 -0.69 -10.64 0.39
C LEU A 81 -1.76 -11.70 0.09
N LEU A 82 -2.95 -11.52 0.65
CA LEU A 82 -4.05 -12.47 0.51
C LEU A 82 -5.38 -11.76 0.70
N HIS A 83 -6.46 -12.49 0.49
CA HIS A 83 -7.82 -12.05 0.79
C HIS A 83 -8.49 -13.16 1.61
N SER A 84 -9.13 -12.81 2.72
CA SER A 84 -9.89 -13.75 3.56
C SER A 84 -11.31 -13.25 3.78
N VAL A 85 -12.28 -14.15 3.79
CA VAL A 85 -13.69 -13.89 4.13
C VAL A 85 -14.23 -14.99 5.05
N LYS A 86 -15.18 -14.66 5.91
CA LYS A 86 -15.85 -15.65 6.75
C LYS A 86 -16.79 -16.50 5.91
N PHE A 87 -17.06 -17.74 6.34
CA PHE A 87 -18.02 -18.60 5.64
C PHE A 87 -19.42 -17.97 5.51
N ILE A 88 -19.85 -17.18 6.50
CA ILE A 88 -21.15 -16.48 6.47
C ILE A 88 -21.20 -15.31 5.47
N GLU A 89 -20.04 -14.84 5.01
CA GLU A 89 -19.91 -13.74 4.05
C GLU A 89 -19.92 -14.26 2.60
N VAL A 90 -19.97 -15.58 2.41
CA VAL A 90 -19.99 -16.23 1.10
C VAL A 90 -21.35 -16.87 0.89
N ASP A 91 -22.03 -16.55 -0.21
CA ASP A 91 -23.28 -17.21 -0.57
C ASP A 91 -23.06 -18.68 -0.96
N GLN A 92 -24.15 -19.44 -1.01
CA GLN A 92 -24.10 -20.88 -1.25
C GLN A 92 -23.47 -21.24 -2.61
N VAL A 93 -23.74 -20.45 -3.66
CA VAL A 93 -23.24 -20.73 -5.01
C VAL A 93 -21.73 -20.56 -5.05
N HIS A 94 -21.23 -19.46 -4.50
CA HIS A 94 -19.79 -19.23 -4.39
C HIS A 94 -19.10 -20.23 -3.45
N ASP A 95 -19.72 -20.64 -2.35
CA ASP A 95 -19.15 -21.67 -1.45
C ASP A 95 -18.96 -23.02 -2.16
N GLU A 96 -19.95 -23.45 -2.95
CA GLU A 96 -19.86 -24.69 -3.75
C GLU A 96 -18.73 -24.62 -4.80
N ILE A 97 -18.58 -23.48 -5.47
CA ILE A 97 -17.48 -23.24 -6.42
C ILE A 97 -16.12 -23.30 -5.70
N LEU A 98 -15.99 -22.61 -4.57
CA LEU A 98 -14.76 -22.56 -3.80
C LEU A 98 -14.33 -23.93 -3.28
N ARG A 99 -15.27 -24.78 -2.85
CA ARG A 99 -14.97 -26.18 -2.45
C ARG A 99 -14.36 -26.98 -3.59
N LYS A 100 -14.98 -26.94 -4.77
CA LYS A 100 -14.45 -27.64 -5.96
C LYS A 100 -13.09 -27.10 -6.38
N MET A 101 -12.85 -25.79 -6.24
CA MET A 101 -11.56 -25.18 -6.55
C MET A 101 -10.50 -25.56 -5.51
N GLU A 102 -10.82 -25.54 -4.22
CA GLU A 102 -9.88 -25.86 -3.14
C GLU A 102 -9.46 -27.32 -3.16
N GLU A 103 -10.38 -28.24 -3.46
CA GLU A 103 -10.07 -29.66 -3.61
C GLU A 103 -8.99 -29.89 -4.68
N LYS A 104 -9.12 -29.25 -5.84
CA LYS A 104 -8.11 -29.29 -6.92
C LYS A 104 -6.82 -28.56 -6.55
N ASP A 105 -6.91 -27.50 -5.76
CA ASP A 105 -5.76 -26.69 -5.39
C ASP A 105 -4.92 -27.35 -4.28
N ARG A 106 -5.55 -28.17 -3.44
CA ARG A 106 -4.93 -28.90 -2.33
C ARG A 106 -3.81 -29.85 -2.78
N GLU A 107 -3.91 -30.41 -3.98
CA GLU A 107 -2.90 -31.30 -4.56
C GLU A 107 -1.64 -30.56 -5.04
N LYS A 108 -1.69 -29.23 -5.15
CA LYS A 108 -0.56 -28.44 -5.64
C LYS A 108 0.47 -28.20 -4.53
N PRO A 109 1.78 -28.26 -4.85
CA PRO A 109 2.83 -27.97 -3.87
C PRO A 109 2.78 -26.52 -3.37
N GLN A 110 2.31 -25.61 -4.23
CA GLN A 110 2.11 -24.19 -3.94
C GLN A 110 0.63 -23.85 -4.08
N ARG A 111 -0.16 -24.33 -3.12
CA ARG A 111 -1.59 -24.00 -3.02
C ARG A 111 -1.79 -22.52 -2.71
N HIS A 112 -2.91 -21.97 -3.17
CA HIS A 112 -3.31 -20.58 -2.98
C HIS A 112 -4.72 -20.45 -2.38
N LEU A 113 -5.57 -21.47 -2.44
CA LEU A 113 -6.91 -21.44 -1.86
C LEU A 113 -6.99 -22.36 -0.64
N PHE A 114 -7.53 -21.85 0.46
CA PHE A 114 -7.55 -22.52 1.76
C PHE A 114 -8.93 -22.40 2.38
N ARG A 115 -9.43 -23.54 2.88
CA ARG A 115 -10.63 -23.60 3.74
C ARG A 115 -10.21 -23.80 5.20
N LEU A 116 -10.12 -22.72 5.96
CA LEU A 116 -9.65 -22.73 7.35
C LEU A 116 -10.84 -22.94 8.29
N SER A 117 -11.26 -24.20 8.43
CA SER A 117 -12.48 -24.56 9.16
C SER A 117 -12.45 -24.19 10.65
N HIS A 118 -11.29 -24.24 11.29
CA HIS A 118 -11.11 -23.94 12.72
C HIS A 118 -11.29 -22.46 13.07
N ILE A 119 -11.16 -21.56 12.09
CA ILE A 119 -11.46 -20.12 12.25
C ILE A 119 -12.63 -19.67 11.37
N GLY A 120 -13.29 -20.59 10.66
CA GLY A 120 -14.50 -20.31 9.90
C GLY A 120 -14.29 -19.43 8.66
N MET A 121 -13.15 -19.55 7.97
CA MET A 121 -12.79 -18.64 6.88
C MET A 121 -12.34 -19.34 5.59
N TRP A 122 -12.66 -18.70 4.47
CA TRP A 122 -11.99 -18.91 3.18
C TRP A 122 -10.84 -17.92 3.05
N THR A 123 -9.67 -18.40 2.61
CA THR A 123 -8.49 -17.57 2.38
C THR A 123 -7.90 -17.87 1.01
N LYS A 124 -7.73 -16.83 0.20
CA LYS A 124 -7.08 -16.87 -1.10
C LYS A 124 -5.78 -16.08 -1.04
N LEU A 125 -4.65 -16.74 -1.26
CA LEU A 125 -3.35 -16.09 -1.40
C LEU A 125 -3.24 -15.39 -2.75
N ARG A 126 -2.63 -14.20 -2.76
CA ARG A 126 -2.39 -13.43 -3.97
C ARG A 126 -1.38 -14.14 -4.87
N PRO A 127 -1.63 -14.23 -6.20
CA PRO A 127 -0.70 -14.88 -7.13
C PRO A 127 0.74 -14.36 -7.02
N GLY A 128 1.71 -15.29 -7.03
CA GLY A 128 3.14 -14.99 -6.95
C GLY A 128 3.72 -14.91 -5.53
N ILE A 129 2.89 -15.06 -4.49
CA ILE A 129 3.31 -14.94 -3.08
C ILE A 129 4.50 -15.82 -2.69
N TRP A 130 4.55 -17.06 -3.17
CA TRP A 130 5.60 -18.00 -2.79
C TRP A 130 6.97 -17.57 -3.31
N ASN A 131 7.02 -17.10 -4.56
CA ASN A 131 8.24 -16.55 -5.13
C ASN A 131 8.63 -15.22 -4.48
N PHE A 132 7.64 -14.36 -4.23
CA PHE A 132 7.82 -13.09 -3.52
C PHE A 132 8.47 -13.30 -2.15
N LEU A 133 7.86 -14.11 -1.27
CA LEU A 133 8.38 -14.36 0.07
C LEU A 133 9.77 -15.03 0.05
N LYS A 134 9.99 -15.99 -0.85
CA LYS A 134 11.28 -16.68 -1.00
C LYS A 134 12.41 -15.74 -1.42
N ARG A 135 12.14 -14.77 -2.30
CA ARG A 135 13.15 -13.81 -2.77
C ARG A 135 13.31 -12.66 -1.79
N ALA A 136 12.21 -12.12 -1.27
CA ALA A 136 12.22 -11.05 -0.27
C ALA A 136 12.97 -11.47 1.00
N SER A 137 12.78 -12.69 1.52
CA SER A 137 13.45 -13.16 2.75
C SER A 137 14.98 -13.24 2.66
N LYS A 138 15.54 -13.28 1.45
CA LYS A 138 16.99 -13.23 1.24
C LYS A 138 17.56 -11.83 1.39
N LEU A 139 16.73 -10.81 1.18
CA LEU A 139 17.11 -9.40 1.12
C LEU A 139 16.58 -8.62 2.32
N TYR A 140 15.54 -9.13 2.98
CA TYR A 140 14.84 -8.47 4.07
C TYR A 140 14.56 -9.42 5.23
N GLU A 141 14.55 -8.88 6.44
CA GLU A 141 13.83 -9.47 7.57
C GLU A 141 12.34 -9.14 7.44
N LEU A 142 11.51 -10.18 7.41
CA LEU A 142 10.09 -10.05 7.12
C LEU A 142 9.29 -9.90 8.42
N HIS A 143 8.42 -8.89 8.45
CA HIS A 143 7.45 -8.64 9.51
C HIS A 143 6.03 -8.68 8.93
N LEU A 144 5.11 -9.41 9.56
CA LEU A 144 3.69 -9.31 9.24
C LEU A 144 3.04 -8.23 10.10
N CYS A 145 2.21 -7.36 9.53
CA CYS A 145 1.50 -6.32 10.26
C CYS A 145 0.05 -6.19 9.79
N THR A 146 -0.92 -6.59 10.62
CA THR A 146 -2.35 -6.55 10.28
C THR A 146 -3.17 -5.79 11.34
N MET A 147 -4.29 -5.21 10.88
CA MET A 147 -5.34 -4.70 11.76
C MET A 147 -6.26 -5.81 12.31
N GLY A 148 -6.12 -7.03 11.81
CA GLY A 148 -6.80 -8.23 12.30
C GLY A 148 -6.29 -8.69 13.66
N SER A 149 -7.01 -9.64 14.27
CA SER A 149 -6.68 -10.17 15.60
C SER A 149 -5.38 -10.97 15.59
N GLU A 150 -4.74 -11.09 16.75
CA GLU A 150 -3.51 -11.87 16.91
C GLU A 150 -3.73 -13.36 16.59
N ALA A 151 -4.89 -13.91 16.98
CA ALA A 151 -5.27 -15.28 16.63
C ALA A 151 -5.36 -15.47 15.11
N TYR A 152 -6.00 -14.53 14.40
CA TYR A 152 -6.06 -14.56 12.94
C TYR A 152 -4.67 -14.46 12.30
N ALA A 153 -3.87 -13.47 12.74
CA ALA A 153 -2.53 -13.25 12.21
C ALA A 153 -1.62 -14.48 12.39
N THR A 154 -1.76 -15.17 13.53
CA THR A 154 -1.03 -16.40 13.83
C THR A 154 -1.42 -17.54 12.89
N GLU A 155 -2.71 -17.71 12.61
CA GLU A 155 -3.18 -18.74 11.67
C GLU A 155 -2.72 -18.46 10.22
N ILE A 156 -2.77 -17.20 9.80
CA ILE A 156 -2.24 -16.80 8.50
C ILE A 156 -0.72 -17.01 8.42
N ALA A 157 0.02 -16.69 9.48
CA ALA A 157 1.46 -16.92 9.49
C ALA A 157 1.81 -18.41 9.30
N LYS A 158 1.04 -19.34 9.90
CA LYS A 158 1.20 -20.78 9.65
C LYS A 158 0.92 -21.18 8.21
N VAL A 159 -0.02 -20.48 7.55
CA VAL A 159 -0.32 -20.69 6.13
C VAL A 159 0.83 -20.21 5.24
N LEU A 160 1.39 -19.03 5.52
CA LEU A 160 2.45 -18.40 4.71
C LEU A 160 3.84 -18.97 4.99
N ASP A 161 4.11 -19.41 6.22
CA ASP A 161 5.40 -19.91 6.69
C ASP A 161 5.20 -21.14 7.60
N PRO A 162 4.85 -22.30 7.04
CA PRO A 162 4.59 -23.50 7.84
C PRO A 162 5.79 -24.00 8.67
N ARG A 163 7.01 -23.59 8.30
CA ARG A 163 8.25 -23.96 8.99
C ARG A 163 8.69 -22.92 10.03
N GLY A 164 8.05 -21.75 10.07
CA GLY A 164 8.41 -20.65 10.99
C GLY A 164 9.75 -19.97 10.67
N SER A 165 10.30 -20.16 9.47
CA SER A 165 11.64 -19.70 9.08
C SER A 165 11.69 -18.30 8.43
N LEU A 166 10.54 -17.79 8.00
CA LEU A 166 10.44 -16.49 7.34
C LEU A 166 10.16 -15.37 8.35
N PHE A 167 9.16 -15.58 9.20
CA PHE A 167 8.71 -14.53 10.13
C PHE A 167 9.25 -14.70 11.54
N GLU A 168 9.58 -15.92 11.99
CA GLU A 168 10.19 -16.19 13.32
C GLU A 168 9.51 -15.42 14.49
N GLY A 169 8.18 -15.32 14.47
CA GLY A 169 7.41 -14.60 15.49
C GLY A 169 7.28 -13.08 15.30
N ARG A 170 7.85 -12.50 14.23
CA ARG A 170 7.70 -11.08 13.85
C ARG A 170 6.31 -10.78 13.27
N ILE A 171 5.28 -10.92 14.10
CA ILE A 171 3.87 -10.71 13.75
C ILE A 171 3.30 -9.60 14.64
N ILE A 172 2.80 -8.53 14.02
CA ILE A 172 2.27 -7.35 14.69
C ILE A 172 0.76 -7.29 14.41
N SER A 173 -0.05 -7.57 15.42
CA SER A 173 -1.50 -7.33 15.40
C SER A 173 -1.85 -6.03 16.11
N LYS A 174 -2.71 -5.21 15.49
CA LYS A 174 -3.16 -3.92 16.03
C LYS A 174 -4.64 -3.93 16.48
N ALA A 175 -5.30 -5.09 16.49
CA ALA A 175 -6.74 -5.18 16.78
C ALA A 175 -7.15 -4.70 18.20
N ASN A 176 -6.23 -4.71 19.19
CA ASN A 176 -6.57 -4.51 20.61
C ASN A 176 -5.63 -3.58 21.41
N LYS A 177 -4.87 -2.68 20.79
CA LYS A 177 -3.95 -1.77 21.52
C LYS A 177 -4.58 -0.44 21.98
N GLY A 178 -5.90 -0.35 22.10
CA GLY A 178 -6.60 0.81 22.65
C GLY A 178 -7.01 0.60 24.10
N ASP A 179 -6.80 1.60 24.96
CA ASP A 179 -7.34 1.61 26.32
C ASP A 179 -8.88 1.46 26.28
N PRO A 180 -9.48 0.49 27.00
CA PRO A 180 -10.93 0.36 27.12
C PRO A 180 -11.66 1.61 27.63
N PHE A 181 -10.97 2.59 28.20
CA PHE A 181 -11.56 3.81 28.74
C PHE A 181 -11.36 5.05 27.86
N ASP A 182 -10.50 4.99 26.83
CA ASP A 182 -10.19 6.15 25.98
C ASP A 182 -10.93 6.08 24.63
N ARG A 183 -12.10 6.74 24.56
CA ARG A 183 -12.92 6.82 23.33
C ARG A 183 -12.20 7.51 22.17
N ALA A 184 -11.26 8.43 22.43
CA ALA A 184 -10.55 9.13 21.35
C ALA A 184 -9.58 8.21 20.60
N LYS A 185 -8.93 7.28 21.30
CA LYS A 185 -8.03 6.27 20.70
C LYS A 185 -8.75 5.11 20.01
N ARG A 186 -10.06 4.91 20.28
CA ARG A 186 -10.88 3.92 19.55
C ARG A 186 -11.12 4.31 18.10
N GLN A 187 -11.01 5.59 17.75
CA GLN A 187 -11.45 6.10 16.45
C GLN A 187 -10.38 6.06 15.35
N GLN A 188 -9.09 5.94 15.68
CA GLN A 188 -8.02 5.91 14.66
C GLN A 188 -7.17 4.65 14.76
N LYS A 189 -7.67 3.60 14.12
CA LYS A 189 -6.95 2.36 13.83
C LYS A 189 -5.77 2.66 12.90
N CYS A 190 -4.62 3.00 13.48
CA CYS A 190 -3.37 3.24 12.77
C CYS A 190 -2.34 2.15 13.06
N LYS A 191 -1.44 1.97 12.10
CA LYS A 191 -0.21 1.22 12.16
C LYS A 191 0.96 2.19 12.33
N ASP A 192 2.02 1.69 12.92
CA ASP A 192 3.28 2.37 13.19
C ASP A 192 4.40 1.33 13.11
N LEU A 193 5.65 1.79 13.19
CA LEU A 193 6.82 0.93 13.20
C LEU A 193 7.22 0.47 14.62
N ASP A 194 6.29 0.51 15.59
CA ASP A 194 6.56 -0.02 16.93
C ASP A 194 6.58 -1.54 16.92
N GLY A 195 7.71 -2.10 17.35
CA GLY A 195 7.98 -3.53 17.29
C GLY A 195 8.64 -3.99 15.99
N VAL A 196 8.95 -3.08 15.06
CA VAL A 196 9.79 -3.35 13.89
C VAL A 196 11.25 -3.11 14.26
N LEU A 197 12.13 -4.00 13.80
CA LEU A 197 13.56 -3.92 14.08
C LEU A 197 14.21 -2.86 13.17
N GLY A 198 15.16 -2.11 13.74
CA GLY A 198 15.93 -1.09 13.03
C GLY A 198 15.31 0.31 13.04
N THR A 199 15.99 1.24 12.36
CA THR A 199 15.50 2.62 12.20
C THR A 199 14.67 2.77 10.93
N GLU A 200 13.77 3.76 10.89
CA GLU A 200 12.85 3.96 9.77
C GLU A 200 13.56 4.15 8.42
N SER A 201 14.81 4.61 8.40
CA SER A 201 15.60 4.79 7.17
C SER A 201 15.99 3.47 6.50
N ALA A 202 15.75 2.33 7.17
CA ALA A 202 16.02 0.98 6.67
C ALA A 202 14.76 0.09 6.58
N VAL A 203 13.56 0.67 6.73
CA VAL A 203 12.29 -0.07 6.69
C VAL A 203 11.50 0.26 5.43
N VAL A 204 11.05 -0.78 4.72
CA VAL A 204 10.06 -0.67 3.64
C VAL A 204 8.73 -1.25 4.12
N ILE A 205 7.62 -0.61 3.77
CA ILE A 205 6.26 -1.07 4.08
C ILE A 205 5.55 -1.40 2.77
N ILE A 206 4.83 -2.52 2.71
CA ILE A 206 3.91 -2.85 1.61
C ILE A 206 2.53 -3.03 2.21
N ASP A 207 1.58 -2.18 1.79
CA ASP A 207 0.22 -2.12 2.33
C ASP A 207 -0.72 -1.52 1.26
N ASP A 208 -1.98 -1.93 1.21
CA ASP A 208 -3.00 -1.38 0.31
C ASP A 208 -3.63 -0.08 0.84
N SER A 209 -3.41 0.24 2.12
CA SER A 209 -4.15 1.24 2.87
C SER A 209 -3.23 2.34 3.43
N VAL A 210 -2.98 3.37 2.61
CA VAL A 210 -2.14 4.53 3.00
C VAL A 210 -2.59 5.20 4.31
N HIS A 211 -3.91 5.27 4.57
CA HIS A 211 -4.47 5.99 5.71
C HIS A 211 -4.14 5.35 7.06
N VAL A 212 -3.84 4.05 7.12
CA VAL A 212 -3.44 3.41 8.37
C VAL A 212 -1.99 3.75 8.75
N TRP A 213 -1.19 4.34 7.86
CA TRP A 213 0.20 4.73 8.13
C TRP A 213 0.39 6.25 8.14
N PRO A 214 -0.17 7.00 9.10
CA PRO A 214 -0.15 8.47 9.08
C PRO A 214 1.27 9.05 9.10
N ASN A 215 2.20 8.41 9.82
CA ASN A 215 3.55 8.90 10.07
C ASN A 215 4.64 8.24 9.20
N ASN A 216 4.31 7.19 8.43
CA ASN A 216 5.28 6.38 7.68
C ASN A 216 4.96 6.29 6.19
N LYS A 217 4.22 7.27 5.64
CA LYS A 217 3.84 7.30 4.21
C LYS A 217 5.03 7.27 3.26
N HIS A 218 6.17 7.81 3.66
CA HIS A 218 7.40 7.82 2.86
C HIS A 218 8.11 6.46 2.81
N ASN A 219 7.80 5.54 3.73
CA ASN A 219 8.29 4.16 3.72
C ASN A 219 7.38 3.22 2.90
N LEU A 220 6.20 3.70 2.51
CA LEU A 220 5.11 2.88 2.00
C LEU A 220 5.15 2.72 0.48
N ILE A 221 5.25 1.46 0.05
CA ILE A 221 4.88 0.99 -1.27
C ILE A 221 3.39 0.64 -1.24
N ASN A 222 2.55 1.59 -1.68
CA ASN A 222 1.11 1.37 -1.77
C ASN A 222 0.78 0.40 -2.92
N VAL A 223 0.01 -0.64 -2.63
CA VAL A 223 -0.42 -1.65 -3.62
C VAL A 223 -1.91 -1.62 -3.87
N GLU A 224 -2.32 -2.16 -5.02
CA GLU A 224 -3.74 -2.35 -5.31
C GLU A 224 -4.33 -3.43 -4.38
N ARG A 225 -5.52 -3.16 -3.85
CA ARG A 225 -6.29 -4.12 -3.03
C ARG A 225 -6.55 -5.41 -3.80
N TYR A 226 -6.17 -6.52 -3.19
CA TYR A 226 -6.49 -7.84 -3.70
C TYR A 226 -7.91 -8.25 -3.27
N LEU A 227 -8.83 -8.18 -4.23
CA LEU A 227 -10.27 -8.41 -4.02
C LEU A 227 -10.78 -9.63 -4.78
N TYR A 228 -10.32 -10.80 -4.33
CA TYR A 228 -10.75 -12.09 -4.86
C TYR A 228 -12.24 -12.43 -4.65
N PHE A 229 -12.75 -12.32 -3.43
CA PHE A 229 -14.12 -12.66 -3.08
C PHE A 229 -15.10 -11.51 -3.35
N PRO A 230 -16.36 -11.80 -3.75
CA PRO A 230 -17.39 -10.79 -4.03
C PRO A 230 -17.72 -9.88 -2.85
N TYR A 231 -17.88 -10.45 -1.66
CA TYR A 231 -18.38 -9.75 -0.46
C TYR A 231 -17.64 -8.44 -0.16
N SER A 232 -16.31 -8.49 -0.16
CA SER A 232 -15.50 -7.32 0.18
C SER A 232 -15.62 -6.18 -0.84
N ARG A 233 -15.93 -6.47 -2.12
CA ARG A 233 -16.18 -5.40 -3.10
C ARG A 233 -17.41 -4.58 -2.71
N HIS A 234 -18.49 -5.25 -2.32
CA HIS A 234 -19.71 -4.59 -1.84
C HIS A 234 -19.45 -3.79 -0.57
N GLN A 235 -18.65 -4.33 0.37
CA GLN A 235 -18.28 -3.62 1.59
C GLN A 235 -17.50 -2.32 1.31
N PHE A 236 -16.67 -2.31 0.26
CA PHE A 236 -15.96 -1.12 -0.20
C PHE A 236 -16.77 -0.21 -1.15
N GLY A 237 -18.03 -0.54 -1.43
CA GLY A 237 -18.87 0.21 -2.37
C GLY A 237 -18.36 0.17 -3.81
N LEU A 238 -17.60 -0.86 -4.17
CA LEU A 238 -17.01 -1.01 -5.50
C LEU A 238 -17.98 -1.75 -6.42
N ASN A 239 -18.28 -1.16 -7.57
CA ASN A 239 -19.11 -1.76 -8.60
C ASN A 239 -18.33 -2.82 -9.42
N GLY A 240 -19.05 -3.72 -10.08
CA GLY A 240 -18.49 -4.74 -10.97
C GLY A 240 -17.96 -5.99 -10.25
N PRO A 241 -17.63 -7.04 -11.03
CA PRO A 241 -17.36 -8.38 -10.51
C PRO A 241 -16.00 -8.48 -9.81
N SER A 242 -15.91 -9.41 -8.87
CA SER A 242 -14.68 -9.86 -8.21
C SER A 242 -13.84 -10.81 -9.08
N LEU A 243 -12.59 -11.06 -8.66
CA LEU A 243 -11.71 -11.98 -9.41
C LEU A 243 -12.28 -13.41 -9.45
N LEU A 244 -13.01 -13.82 -8.40
CA LEU A 244 -13.74 -15.09 -8.39
C LEU A 244 -14.84 -15.12 -9.46
N GLU A 245 -15.67 -14.08 -9.53
CA GLU A 245 -16.81 -14.01 -10.48
C GLU A 245 -16.33 -13.88 -11.93
N VAL A 246 -15.20 -13.21 -12.17
CA VAL A 246 -14.56 -13.14 -13.48
C VAL A 246 -13.93 -14.48 -13.87
N GLY A 247 -13.65 -15.35 -12.90
CA GLY A 247 -12.93 -16.61 -13.12
C GLY A 247 -11.47 -16.41 -13.54
N ARG A 248 -10.89 -15.23 -13.25
CA ARG A 248 -9.52 -14.87 -13.63
C ARG A 248 -8.85 -14.07 -12.52
N ASP A 249 -7.64 -14.51 -12.15
CA ASP A 249 -6.82 -13.93 -11.10
C ASP A 249 -5.68 -13.06 -11.68
N GLU A 250 -4.90 -12.43 -10.80
CA GLU A 250 -3.66 -11.74 -11.18
C GLU A 250 -2.65 -12.73 -11.81
N ARG A 251 -1.80 -12.21 -12.69
CA ARG A 251 -0.72 -13.00 -13.31
C ARG A 251 0.50 -13.06 -12.41
N VAL A 252 1.16 -14.21 -12.37
CA VAL A 252 2.36 -14.41 -11.54
C VAL A 252 3.55 -13.64 -12.09
N GLU A 253 3.66 -13.52 -13.41
CA GLU A 253 4.83 -12.97 -14.09
C GLU A 253 4.90 -11.45 -13.97
N ASP A 254 3.74 -10.77 -14.01
CA ASP A 254 3.68 -9.32 -14.08
C ASP A 254 2.51 -8.69 -13.31
N GLY A 255 1.93 -9.43 -12.35
CA GLY A 255 0.97 -8.92 -11.37
C GLY A 255 1.64 -8.08 -10.28
N THR A 256 0.89 -7.79 -9.23
CA THR A 256 1.31 -6.83 -8.20
C THR A 256 2.53 -7.32 -7.44
N LEU A 257 2.52 -8.55 -6.91
CA LEU A 257 3.66 -9.06 -6.13
C LEU A 257 4.94 -9.20 -6.97
N SER A 258 4.83 -9.53 -8.25
CA SER A 258 6.00 -9.54 -9.16
C SER A 258 6.56 -8.13 -9.34
N SER A 259 5.68 -7.15 -9.59
CA SER A 259 6.08 -5.75 -9.79
C SER A 259 6.74 -5.17 -8.53
N ILE A 260 6.16 -5.43 -7.35
CA ILE A 260 6.73 -4.94 -6.09
C ILE A 260 8.03 -5.65 -5.74
N LEU A 261 8.18 -6.93 -6.09
CA LEU A 261 9.44 -7.64 -5.89
C LEU A 261 10.60 -6.94 -6.63
N GLU A 262 10.39 -6.55 -7.89
CA GLU A 262 11.41 -5.81 -8.65
C GLU A 262 11.77 -4.47 -7.99
N VAL A 263 10.80 -3.79 -7.38
CA VAL A 263 11.04 -2.52 -6.69
C VAL A 263 11.90 -2.74 -5.46
N ILE A 264 11.53 -3.68 -4.57
CA ILE A 264 12.30 -3.92 -3.34
C ILE A 264 13.70 -4.46 -3.64
N GLU A 265 13.87 -5.24 -4.71
CA GLU A 265 15.20 -5.68 -5.16
C GLU A 265 16.08 -4.51 -5.60
N LYS A 266 15.53 -3.57 -6.37
CA LYS A 266 16.24 -2.34 -6.76
C LYS A 266 16.56 -1.46 -5.55
N LEU A 267 15.65 -1.33 -4.60
CA LEU A 267 15.89 -0.55 -3.37
C LEU A 267 17.03 -1.15 -2.56
N HIS A 268 17.00 -2.46 -2.33
CA HIS A 268 18.06 -3.18 -1.64
C HIS A 268 19.41 -3.02 -2.33
N GLN A 269 19.47 -3.25 -3.64
CA GLN A 269 20.70 -3.11 -4.42
C GLN A 269 21.27 -1.69 -4.32
N ASN A 270 20.43 -0.66 -4.49
CA ASN A 270 20.84 0.73 -4.39
C ASN A 270 21.32 1.06 -2.97
N PHE A 271 20.59 0.62 -1.94
CA PHE A 271 20.96 0.86 -0.54
C PHE A 271 22.36 0.34 -0.24
N PHE A 272 22.62 -0.94 -0.54
CA PHE A 272 23.91 -1.58 -0.27
C PHE A 272 25.02 -1.27 -1.28
N SER A 273 24.77 -0.43 -2.28
CA SER A 273 25.80 0.11 -3.17
C SER A 273 26.57 1.29 -2.54
N HIS A 274 26.03 1.89 -1.48
CA HIS A 274 26.66 3.02 -0.79
C HIS A 274 27.75 2.55 0.20
N CYS A 275 28.82 3.33 0.32
CA CYS A 275 29.93 3.02 1.22
C CYS A 275 29.59 3.22 2.71
N SER A 276 28.73 4.20 3.03
CA SER A 276 28.29 4.50 4.40
C SER A 276 26.78 4.30 4.51
N LEU A 277 26.35 3.12 4.96
CA LEU A 277 24.94 2.75 5.06
C LEU A 277 24.16 3.62 6.05
N ASN A 278 24.82 4.15 7.08
CA ASN A 278 24.19 5.01 8.09
C ASN A 278 23.71 6.35 7.55
N ASN A 279 24.18 6.75 6.37
CA ASN A 279 23.79 8.00 5.71
C ASN A 279 22.75 7.77 4.60
N VAL A 280 22.30 6.53 4.40
CA VAL A 280 21.31 6.19 3.38
C VAL A 280 19.93 6.16 4.00
N ASP A 281 18.98 6.84 3.36
CA ASP A 281 17.57 6.75 3.69
C ASP A 281 16.80 6.06 2.56
N ILE A 282 16.18 4.91 2.87
CA ILE A 282 15.40 4.17 1.90
C ILE A 282 14.20 4.94 1.37
N ARG A 283 13.70 5.92 2.12
CA ARG A 283 12.60 6.80 1.71
C ARG A 283 13.01 7.66 0.52
N ASP A 284 14.23 8.17 0.53
CA ASP A 284 14.79 8.95 -0.59
C ASP A 284 15.03 8.06 -1.81
N LEU A 285 15.51 6.82 -1.59
CA LEU A 285 15.69 5.85 -2.66
C LEU A 285 14.33 5.48 -3.30
N LEU A 286 13.29 5.25 -2.49
CA LEU A 286 11.94 4.97 -2.95
C LEU A 286 11.35 6.15 -3.73
N ALA A 287 11.46 7.37 -3.21
CA ALA A 287 11.05 8.57 -3.91
C ALA A 287 11.78 8.71 -5.27
N SER A 288 13.09 8.46 -5.32
CA SER A 288 13.86 8.45 -6.57
C SER A 288 13.38 7.39 -7.56
N GLN A 289 12.99 6.19 -7.11
CA GLN A 289 12.40 5.18 -7.98
C GLN A 289 11.02 5.61 -8.49
N GLN A 290 10.18 6.20 -7.63
CA GLN A 290 8.85 6.71 -8.03
C GLN A 290 8.97 7.75 -9.13
N GLN A 291 9.87 8.74 -8.96
CA GLN A 291 10.10 9.83 -9.93
C GLN A 291 10.55 9.35 -11.32
N LYS A 292 11.08 8.13 -11.44
CA LYS A 292 11.50 7.58 -12.75
C LYS A 292 10.33 7.05 -13.57
N ILE A 293 9.19 6.76 -12.95
CA ILE A 293 8.09 6.02 -13.57
C ILE A 293 7.41 6.85 -14.66
N LEU A 294 7.02 8.09 -14.36
CA LEU A 294 6.36 9.00 -15.29
C LEU A 294 7.29 10.14 -15.74
N ARG A 295 8.60 9.96 -15.59
CA ARG A 295 9.58 10.94 -16.05
C ARG A 295 9.38 11.26 -17.53
N GLY A 296 9.31 12.56 -17.84
CA GLY A 296 9.09 13.06 -19.19
C GLY A 296 7.60 13.16 -19.58
N CYS A 297 6.67 12.75 -18.71
CA CYS A 297 5.25 13.00 -18.92
C CYS A 297 4.89 14.40 -18.42
N LYS A 298 4.34 15.23 -19.31
CA LYS A 298 3.55 16.40 -18.92
C LYS A 298 2.06 16.08 -19.02
N VAL A 299 1.35 16.14 -17.90
CA VAL A 299 -0.02 15.65 -17.71
C VAL A 299 -0.98 16.81 -17.54
N LEU A 300 -2.05 16.80 -18.33
CA LEU A 300 -3.17 17.72 -18.25
C LEU A 300 -4.44 16.94 -17.87
N PHE A 301 -5.17 17.39 -16.85
CA PHE A 301 -6.43 16.74 -16.44
C PHE A 301 -7.65 17.41 -17.08
N SER A 302 -8.64 16.60 -17.49
CA SER A 302 -9.91 17.07 -18.07
C SER A 302 -11.13 16.33 -17.48
N GLY A 303 -12.12 17.07 -16.99
CA GLY A 303 -13.37 16.50 -16.44
C GLY A 303 -13.18 15.65 -15.18
N ILE A 304 -12.15 15.95 -14.38
CA ILE A 304 -11.79 15.21 -13.16
C ILE A 304 -12.01 16.06 -11.91
N PHE A 305 -11.71 17.35 -11.99
CA PHE A 305 -11.85 18.30 -10.89
C PHE A 305 -13.22 18.97 -10.96
N GLN A 306 -13.80 19.28 -9.80
CA GLN A 306 -15.01 20.09 -9.74
C GLN A 306 -14.65 21.54 -10.12
N ALA A 307 -15.60 22.28 -10.70
CA ALA A 307 -15.33 23.64 -11.20
C ALA A 307 -14.84 24.61 -10.10
N ASP A 308 -15.17 24.33 -8.84
CA ASP A 308 -14.85 25.15 -7.66
C ASP A 308 -13.62 24.63 -6.87
N ASP A 309 -12.84 23.69 -7.42
CA ASP A 309 -11.63 23.18 -6.77
C ASP A 309 -10.54 24.26 -6.75
N MET A 310 -10.54 25.08 -5.70
CA MET A 310 -9.57 26.17 -5.50
C MET A 310 -8.10 25.71 -5.39
N ASN A 311 -7.86 24.41 -5.21
CA ASN A 311 -6.51 23.84 -5.03
C ASN A 311 -6.31 22.54 -5.84
N LEU A 312 -6.15 22.66 -7.16
CA LEU A 312 -5.94 21.51 -8.06
C LEU A 312 -4.72 20.65 -7.67
N ASN A 313 -3.66 21.28 -7.17
CA ASN A 313 -2.45 20.63 -6.69
C ASN A 313 -2.66 19.77 -5.44
N LEU A 314 -3.76 19.96 -4.71
CA LEU A 314 -4.11 19.11 -3.57
C LEU A 314 -4.85 17.85 -3.99
N HIS A 315 -5.35 17.77 -5.22
CA HIS A 315 -6.12 16.63 -5.70
C HIS A 315 -5.27 15.35 -5.75
N PRO A 316 -5.79 14.20 -5.29
CA PRO A 316 -5.03 12.94 -5.24
C PRO A 316 -4.34 12.57 -6.57
N PHE A 317 -5.06 12.63 -7.70
CA PHE A 317 -4.44 12.37 -9.00
C PHE A 317 -3.30 13.32 -9.36
N TRP A 318 -3.39 14.61 -9.02
CA TRP A 318 -2.32 15.57 -9.28
C TRP A 318 -1.08 15.20 -8.47
N LYS A 319 -1.25 14.98 -7.16
CA LYS A 319 -0.19 14.57 -6.25
C LYS A 319 0.46 13.25 -6.68
N THR A 320 -0.33 12.25 -7.06
CA THR A 320 0.20 10.97 -7.53
C THR A 320 1.00 11.12 -8.81
N ALA A 321 0.54 11.93 -9.77
CA ALA A 321 1.28 12.17 -11.01
C ALA A 321 2.64 12.82 -10.73
N GLU A 322 2.68 13.87 -9.91
CA GLU A 322 3.94 14.55 -9.54
C GLU A 322 4.86 13.66 -8.69
N GLN A 323 4.31 12.91 -7.73
CA GLN A 323 5.07 11.96 -6.92
C GLN A 323 5.78 10.90 -7.79
N PHE A 324 5.17 10.52 -8.91
CA PHE A 324 5.73 9.55 -9.85
C PHE A 324 6.53 10.19 -11.01
N GLY A 325 6.82 11.50 -10.92
CA GLY A 325 7.75 12.21 -11.81
C GLY A 325 7.13 12.82 -13.05
N ALA A 326 5.81 12.91 -13.13
CA ALA A 326 5.14 13.71 -14.15
C ALA A 326 5.15 15.20 -13.76
N ILE A 327 5.09 16.07 -14.76
CA ILE A 327 4.83 17.50 -14.58
C ILE A 327 3.34 17.74 -14.86
N CYS A 328 2.61 18.22 -13.87
CA CYS A 328 1.19 18.52 -14.04
C CYS A 328 0.98 19.97 -14.51
N THR A 329 0.00 20.17 -15.39
CA THR A 329 -0.40 21.51 -15.87
C THR A 329 -1.92 21.62 -15.95
N ASN A 330 -2.43 22.85 -15.81
CA ASN A 330 -3.83 23.18 -16.05
C ASN A 330 -4.05 23.85 -17.42
N GLN A 331 -2.97 24.23 -18.10
CA GLN A 331 -2.98 24.90 -19.40
C GLN A 331 -2.65 23.91 -20.53
N ILE A 332 -3.25 24.18 -21.68
CA ILE A 332 -2.91 23.50 -22.92
C ILE A 332 -1.64 24.15 -23.48
N ASP A 333 -0.61 23.33 -23.73
CA ASP A 333 0.60 23.72 -24.42
C ASP A 333 1.23 22.53 -25.16
N ASP A 334 2.13 22.81 -26.10
CA ASP A 334 2.70 21.79 -27.00
C ASP A 334 3.56 20.74 -26.28
N GLN A 335 4.03 21.03 -25.06
CA GLN A 335 4.80 20.08 -24.26
C GLN A 335 3.91 19.05 -23.57
N VAL A 336 2.58 19.25 -23.53
CA VAL A 336 1.65 18.26 -22.99
C VAL A 336 1.81 16.95 -23.76
N THR A 337 1.93 15.86 -23.01
CA THR A 337 2.10 14.50 -23.54
C THR A 337 0.85 13.66 -23.33
N HIS A 338 0.15 13.86 -22.21
CA HIS A 338 -1.03 13.08 -21.82
C HIS A 338 -2.15 14.00 -21.35
N VAL A 339 -3.37 13.72 -21.81
CA VAL A 339 -4.60 14.21 -21.23
C VAL A 339 -5.27 13.07 -20.48
N VAL A 340 -5.37 13.20 -19.15
CA VAL A 340 -6.08 12.25 -18.30
C VAL A 340 -7.53 12.71 -18.18
N ALA A 341 -8.47 11.89 -18.63
CA ALA A 341 -9.89 12.28 -18.70
C ALA A 341 -10.84 11.10 -18.44
N ARG A 342 -11.98 11.40 -17.78
CA ARG A 342 -13.10 10.46 -17.63
C ARG A 342 -14.12 10.57 -18.76
N LEU A 343 -14.36 11.80 -19.21
CA LEU A 343 -15.35 12.12 -20.23
C LEU A 343 -14.62 12.57 -21.51
N PRO A 344 -15.05 12.09 -22.69
CA PRO A 344 -14.55 12.56 -23.96
C PRO A 344 -15.28 13.85 -24.38
N GLY A 345 -14.93 14.39 -25.55
CA GLY A 345 -15.61 15.55 -26.13
C GLY A 345 -15.27 16.90 -25.48
N THR A 346 -14.57 16.91 -24.34
CA THR A 346 -14.07 18.15 -23.75
C THR A 346 -13.03 18.82 -24.66
N THR A 347 -12.91 20.15 -24.57
CA THR A 347 -11.93 20.93 -25.37
C THR A 347 -10.50 20.38 -25.24
N LYS A 348 -10.08 20.01 -24.03
CA LYS A 348 -8.75 19.43 -23.76
C LYS A 348 -8.56 18.07 -24.43
N VAL A 349 -9.59 17.23 -24.44
CA VAL A 349 -9.56 15.91 -25.08
C VAL A 349 -9.50 16.06 -26.60
N ASN A 350 -10.36 16.90 -27.19
CA ASN A 350 -10.38 17.11 -28.64
C ASN A 350 -9.06 17.71 -29.13
N TRP A 351 -8.48 18.66 -28.37
CA TRP A 351 -7.16 19.21 -28.66
C TRP A 351 -6.08 18.13 -28.65
N ALA A 352 -6.05 17.26 -27.64
CA ALA A 352 -5.06 16.19 -27.53
C ALA A 352 -5.14 15.21 -28.71
N LEU A 353 -6.35 14.78 -29.08
CA LEU A 353 -6.57 13.90 -30.24
C LEU A 353 -6.10 14.55 -31.54
N SER A 354 -6.40 15.84 -31.75
CA SER A 354 -6.00 16.58 -32.95
C SER A 354 -4.48 16.78 -33.05
N ASN A 355 -3.76 16.75 -31.93
CA ASN A 355 -2.32 16.96 -31.85
C ASN A 355 -1.53 15.68 -31.57
N GLY A 356 -2.15 14.50 -31.74
CA GLY A 356 -1.51 13.20 -31.54
C GLY A 356 -0.98 12.96 -30.12
N LYS A 357 -1.60 13.59 -29.11
CA LYS A 357 -1.26 13.38 -27.68
C LYS A 357 -2.05 12.21 -27.12
N PHE A 358 -1.53 11.57 -26.08
CA PHE A 358 -2.23 10.46 -25.44
C PHE A 358 -3.46 10.97 -24.68
N VAL A 359 -4.62 10.36 -24.91
CA VAL A 359 -5.81 10.55 -24.07
C VAL A 359 -6.03 9.27 -23.30
N VAL A 360 -6.03 9.32 -21.97
CA VAL A 360 -6.10 8.12 -21.12
C VAL A 360 -7.09 8.27 -19.96
N HIS A 361 -7.72 7.16 -19.57
CA HIS A 361 -8.54 7.10 -18.36
C HIS A 361 -7.67 7.28 -17.09
N PRO A 362 -8.16 7.87 -15.97
CA PRO A 362 -7.41 7.95 -14.71
C PRO A 362 -6.87 6.62 -14.17
N GLY A 363 -7.46 5.50 -14.61
CA GLY A 363 -6.94 4.16 -14.37
C GLY A 363 -5.50 3.96 -14.83
N TRP A 364 -5.04 4.65 -15.88
CA TRP A 364 -3.64 4.60 -16.34
C TRP A 364 -2.66 5.09 -15.26
N LEU A 365 -3.00 6.21 -14.61
CA LEU A 365 -2.19 6.78 -13.55
C LEU A 365 -2.21 5.88 -12.31
N LYS A 366 -3.39 5.38 -11.92
CA LYS A 366 -3.54 4.43 -10.80
C LYS A 366 -2.73 3.16 -11.05
N ALA A 367 -2.92 2.50 -12.18
CA ALA A 367 -2.21 1.29 -12.56
C ALA A 367 -0.70 1.52 -12.59
N SER A 368 -0.24 2.66 -13.13
CA SER A 368 1.19 3.00 -13.15
C SER A 368 1.76 3.15 -11.74
N SER A 369 0.98 3.75 -10.84
CA SER A 369 1.39 3.93 -9.44
C SER A 369 1.41 2.63 -8.64
N PHE A 370 0.41 1.75 -8.79
CA PHE A 370 0.33 0.48 -8.05
C PHE A 370 1.32 -0.57 -8.55
N LEU A 371 1.56 -0.61 -9.86
CA LEU A 371 2.51 -1.56 -10.47
C LEU A 371 3.94 -1.02 -10.53
N TYR A 372 4.17 0.21 -10.04
CA TYR A 372 5.49 0.85 -10.03
C TYR A 372 6.20 0.86 -11.39
N ARG A 373 5.43 1.02 -12.48
CA ARG A 373 5.92 1.08 -13.86
C ARG A 373 4.93 1.85 -14.72
N ARG A 374 5.40 2.56 -15.74
CA ARG A 374 4.49 3.20 -16.71
C ARG A 374 3.79 2.13 -17.52
N VAL A 375 2.49 1.99 -17.32
CA VAL A 375 1.68 1.06 -18.12
C VAL A 375 1.41 1.66 -19.50
N ASN A 376 1.17 0.79 -20.48
CA ASN A 376 0.95 1.22 -21.86
C ASN A 376 -0.35 2.03 -21.96
N GLU A 377 -0.26 3.19 -22.60
CA GLU A 377 -1.33 4.17 -22.74
C GLU A 377 -2.52 3.58 -23.50
N LEU A 378 -2.26 2.74 -24.51
CA LEU A 378 -3.29 2.14 -25.37
C LEU A 378 -4.26 1.25 -24.61
N ASP A 379 -3.83 0.73 -23.46
CA ASP A 379 -4.66 -0.10 -22.58
C ASP A 379 -5.73 0.72 -21.86
N PHE A 380 -5.53 2.03 -21.80
CA PHE A 380 -6.39 3.02 -21.15
C PHE A 380 -6.87 4.11 -22.10
N ALA A 381 -6.57 4.00 -23.40
CA ALA A 381 -6.84 5.01 -24.41
C ALA A 381 -8.31 5.12 -24.82
N ARG A 382 -9.11 4.08 -24.53
CA ARG A 382 -10.51 4.02 -24.95
C ARG A 382 -11.41 4.69 -23.91
N ILE A 383 -11.89 5.88 -24.27
CA ILE A 383 -13.14 6.43 -23.74
C ILE A 383 -14.29 5.98 -24.68
N ASP A 384 -14.31 4.68 -25.04
CA ASP A 384 -15.49 4.11 -25.69
C ASP A 384 -16.51 3.87 -24.57
N PHE A 385 -17.55 4.71 -24.57
CA PHE A 385 -18.69 4.70 -23.67
C PHE A 385 -19.51 3.40 -23.76
N ALA A 386 -18.98 2.33 -23.16
CA ALA A 386 -19.73 1.14 -22.82
C ALA A 386 -19.25 0.61 -21.47
N TRP A 387 -19.16 1.49 -20.48
CA TRP A 387 -19.34 1.06 -19.09
C TRP A 387 -20.86 0.90 -18.93
N LYS A 388 -21.39 -0.25 -19.36
CA LYS A 388 -22.74 -0.62 -18.96
C LYS A 388 -22.71 -0.73 -17.44
N GLU A 389 -23.58 0.05 -16.83
CA GLU A 389 -23.90 0.10 -15.39
C GLU A 389 -24.04 -1.30 -14.78
#